data_AF-A0A438HW55-F1
#
_entry.id   AF-A0A438HW55-F1
#
_cell.length_a   1.000
_cell.length_b   1.000
_cell.length_c   1.000
_cell.angle_alpha   90.00
_cell.angle_beta   90.00
_cell.angle_gamma   90.00
#
_symmetry.space_group_name_H-M   'P 1'
#
loop_
_entity.id
_entity.type
_entity.pdbx_description
1 polymer ?
#
loop_
_entity_poly.entity_id
_entity_poly.type
_entity_poly.pdbx_seq_one_letter_code
_entity_poly.pdbx_strand_id
1 'polypeptide(L)'
;MAQENQNGASKAAAAVTFTAVKPQLFVEAPKATDAVQFYKAAFGAEEVNRTMHPKRKADQELPLILSAEVKIGSYSLLVSDLADDSDALYGSLFLYHTLLIVFSLSFFSFVFQPLIMTVDFSLGPRLLETGCTICLETDEVEAAVVKAVAAGATNECATADGESACCGGRVAKLKDPYGCVWLICSPAKKPVDVVA
;
A
#
# COMPACT_ATOMS: atom_id res chain seq x y z
N MET A 1 -63.67 -19.87 -16.09
CA MET A 1 -62.38 -20.49 -15.76
C MET A 1 -61.45 -20.31 -16.95
N ALA A 2 -60.69 -19.22 -16.97
CA ALA A 2 -59.47 -19.00 -17.77
C ALA A 2 -59.00 -17.57 -17.49
N GLN A 3 -57.82 -17.41 -16.90
CA GLN A 3 -56.68 -16.74 -17.53
C GLN A 3 -55.57 -16.60 -16.48
N GLU A 4 -54.59 -17.49 -16.61
CA GLU A 4 -53.26 -17.42 -16.05
C GLU A 4 -52.55 -16.18 -16.61
N ASN A 5 -51.88 -15.40 -15.75
CA ASN A 5 -51.02 -14.32 -16.24
C ASN A 5 -49.72 -14.23 -15.45
N GLN A 6 -48.72 -14.84 -16.09
CA GLN A 6 -47.35 -14.35 -16.28
C GLN A 6 -46.45 -14.22 -15.04
N ASN A 7 -45.72 -15.32 -14.84
CA ASN A 7 -44.32 -15.39 -14.42
C ASN A 7 -43.59 -14.06 -14.55
N GLY A 8 -43.16 -13.51 -13.41
CA GLY A 8 -42.20 -12.42 -13.35
C GLY A 8 -40.92 -12.81 -14.08
N ALA A 9 -40.62 -12.10 -15.16
CA ALA A 9 -39.31 -12.15 -15.79
C ALA A 9 -38.28 -11.66 -14.77
N SER A 10 -37.54 -12.59 -14.18
CA SER A 10 -36.31 -12.28 -13.48
C SER A 10 -35.38 -11.59 -14.49
N LYS A 11 -35.16 -10.29 -14.30
CA LYS A 11 -34.20 -9.50 -15.06
C LYS A 11 -32.85 -10.16 -14.87
N ALA A 12 -32.36 -10.85 -15.91
CA ALA A 12 -31.03 -11.46 -15.89
C ALA A 12 -30.02 -10.38 -15.49
N ALA A 13 -29.35 -10.58 -14.36
CA ALA A 13 -28.36 -9.65 -13.85
C ALA A 13 -27.25 -9.51 -14.91
N ALA A 14 -26.95 -8.27 -15.31
CA ALA A 14 -25.89 -8.01 -16.27
C ALA A 14 -24.56 -8.56 -15.74
N ALA A 15 -23.82 -9.30 -16.57
CA ALA A 15 -22.50 -9.78 -16.22
C ALA A 15 -21.54 -8.59 -16.06
N VAL A 16 -20.99 -8.41 -14.86
CA VAL A 16 -20.00 -7.37 -14.57
C VAL A 16 -18.61 -7.88 -14.98
N THR A 17 -17.90 -7.11 -15.82
CA THR A 17 -16.52 -7.41 -16.21
C THR A 17 -15.60 -6.30 -15.70
N PHE A 18 -14.58 -6.68 -14.95
CA PHE A 18 -13.52 -5.76 -14.51
C PHE A 18 -12.39 -5.75 -15.55
N THR A 19 -11.90 -4.57 -15.92
CA THR A 19 -10.86 -4.42 -16.96
C THR A 19 -9.46 -4.22 -16.40
N ALA A 20 -9.34 -3.77 -15.15
CA ALA A 20 -8.07 -3.51 -14.50
C ALA A 20 -8.22 -3.48 -12.97
N VAL A 21 -7.12 -3.75 -12.29
CA VAL A 21 -6.91 -3.47 -10.86
C VAL A 21 -5.65 -2.61 -10.77
N LYS A 22 -5.73 -1.50 -10.04
CA LYS A 22 -4.62 -0.54 -9.87
C LYS A 22 -4.45 -0.25 -8.39
N PRO A 23 -3.53 -0.94 -7.68
CA PRO A 23 -3.23 -0.58 -6.31
C PRO A 23 -2.73 0.85 -6.25
N GLN A 24 -3.04 1.52 -5.15
CA GLN A 24 -2.60 2.88 -4.88
C GLN A 24 -1.64 2.87 -3.69
N LEU A 25 -0.43 3.34 -3.95
CA LEU A 25 0.62 3.57 -2.97
C LEU A 25 0.54 5.02 -2.50
N PHE A 26 0.54 5.20 -1.19
CA PHE A 26 0.56 6.50 -0.55
C PHE A 26 1.95 6.73 0.04
N VAL A 27 2.55 7.86 -0.30
CA VAL A 27 3.83 8.29 0.26
C VAL A 27 3.63 9.62 0.97
N GLU A 28 4.40 9.87 2.02
CA GLU A 28 4.34 11.14 2.75
C GLU A 28 4.55 12.31 1.79
N ALA A 29 3.64 13.28 1.82
CA ALA A 29 3.76 14.48 1.02
C ALA A 29 5.05 15.26 1.36
N PRO A 30 5.75 15.88 0.39
CA PRO A 30 5.47 15.94 -1.06
C PRO A 30 6.33 14.95 -1.87
N LYS A 31 6.50 13.71 -1.39
CA LYS A 31 7.51 12.77 -1.93
C LYS A 31 7.04 11.95 -3.14
N ALA A 32 5.79 12.08 -3.59
CA ALA A 32 5.30 11.26 -4.70
C ALA A 32 6.07 11.46 -6.01
N THR A 33 6.59 12.67 -6.26
CA THR A 33 7.43 12.92 -7.44
C THR A 33 8.72 12.11 -7.37
N ASP A 34 9.37 12.10 -6.21
CA ASP A 34 10.61 11.36 -5.98
C ASP A 34 10.35 9.85 -6.01
N ALA A 35 9.20 9.41 -5.51
CA ALA A 35 8.79 8.00 -5.56
C ALA A 35 8.60 7.52 -7.00
N VAL A 36 7.96 8.32 -7.85
CA VAL A 36 7.85 8.01 -9.28
C VAL A 36 9.22 7.89 -9.95
N GLN A 37 10.18 8.78 -9.62
CA GLN A 37 11.54 8.69 -10.16
C GLN A 37 12.29 7.46 -9.65
N PHE A 38 12.11 7.12 -8.37
CA PHE A 38 12.63 5.89 -7.81
C PHE A 38 12.11 4.67 -8.58
N TYR A 39 10.80 4.56 -8.84
CA TYR A 39 10.25 3.41 -9.56
C TYR A 39 10.71 3.34 -11.02
N LYS A 40 10.90 4.49 -11.69
CA LYS A 40 11.55 4.56 -13.01
C LYS A 40 12.96 3.98 -12.96
N ALA A 41 13.76 4.41 -11.99
CA ALA A 41 15.16 3.99 -11.83
C ALA A 41 15.30 2.53 -11.39
N ALA A 42 14.48 2.08 -10.43
CA ALA A 42 14.55 0.75 -9.81
C ALA A 42 13.98 -0.34 -10.72
N PHE A 43 12.78 -0.12 -11.26
CA PHE A 43 12.00 -1.15 -11.94
C PHE A 43 11.80 -0.88 -13.44
N GLY A 44 12.35 0.23 -13.96
CA GLY A 44 12.09 0.64 -15.33
C GLY A 44 10.64 1.07 -15.53
N ALA A 45 9.99 1.60 -14.47
CA ALA A 45 8.60 2.02 -14.57
C ALA A 45 8.43 3.16 -15.60
N GLU A 46 7.27 3.23 -16.22
CA GLU A 46 6.89 4.30 -17.14
C GLU A 46 5.71 5.09 -16.58
N GLU A 47 5.83 6.40 -16.47
CA GLU A 47 4.72 7.25 -16.01
C GLU A 47 3.79 7.55 -17.19
N VAL A 48 2.54 7.10 -17.09
CA VAL A 48 1.57 7.20 -18.20
C VAL A 48 0.49 8.24 -17.95
N ASN A 49 0.24 8.62 -16.70
CA ASN A 49 -0.74 9.64 -16.34
C ASN A 49 -0.36 10.31 -15.02
N ARG A 50 -0.69 11.60 -14.88
CA ARG A 50 -0.49 12.36 -13.64
C ARG A 50 -1.65 13.31 -13.41
N THR A 51 -2.15 13.33 -12.19
CA THR A 51 -3.16 14.25 -11.69
C THR A 51 -2.65 14.93 -10.42
N MET A 52 -2.92 16.22 -10.32
CA MET A 52 -2.47 17.08 -9.23
C MET A 52 -3.68 17.58 -8.45
N HIS A 53 -3.51 17.85 -7.16
CA HIS A 53 -4.55 18.51 -6.39
C HIS A 53 -4.86 19.91 -6.97
N PRO A 54 -6.14 20.27 -7.14
CA PRO A 54 -6.52 21.55 -7.74
C PRO A 54 -6.21 22.76 -6.84
N LYS A 55 -5.98 22.54 -5.54
CA LYS A 55 -5.72 23.59 -4.55
C LYS A 55 -4.27 23.52 -4.07
N ARG A 56 -3.51 24.58 -4.32
CA ARG A 56 -2.20 24.85 -3.70
C ARG A 56 -2.42 25.43 -2.30
N LYS A 57 -1.77 24.89 -1.25
CA LYS A 57 -1.66 25.60 0.04
C LYS A 57 -0.65 26.74 -0.11
N ALA A 58 -0.88 27.88 0.54
CA ALA A 58 -0.08 29.11 0.34
C ALA A 58 1.44 28.91 0.50
N ASP A 59 1.86 27.94 1.32
CA ASP A 59 3.27 27.64 1.60
C ASP A 59 3.86 26.50 0.74
N GLN A 60 3.06 25.88 -0.14
CA GLN A 60 3.51 24.82 -1.05
C GLN A 60 3.84 25.38 -2.42
N GLU A 61 5.12 25.35 -2.83
CA GLU A 61 5.56 25.80 -4.16
C GLU A 61 4.90 25.00 -5.29
N LEU A 62 4.67 23.69 -5.11
CA LEU A 62 4.05 22.81 -6.09
C LEU A 62 2.81 22.13 -5.51
N PRO A 63 1.73 21.95 -6.31
CA PRO A 63 0.58 21.16 -5.86
C PRO A 63 1.01 19.72 -5.55
N LEU A 64 0.36 19.08 -4.58
CA LEU A 64 0.58 17.66 -4.31
C LEU A 64 0.06 16.78 -5.45
N ILE A 65 0.71 15.65 -5.68
CA ILE A 65 0.25 14.63 -6.63
C ILE A 65 -0.95 13.92 -6.01
N LEU A 66 -2.12 14.09 -6.64
CA LEU A 66 -3.31 13.33 -6.29
C LEU A 66 -3.17 11.88 -6.73
N SER A 67 -2.63 11.67 -7.94
CA SER A 67 -2.36 10.33 -8.47
C SER A 67 -1.42 10.39 -9.67
N ALA A 68 -0.32 9.65 -9.63
CA ALA A 68 0.53 9.35 -10.76
C ALA A 68 0.40 7.85 -11.10
N GLU A 69 -0.02 7.54 -12.32
CA GLU A 69 -0.08 6.17 -12.80
C GLU A 69 1.27 5.80 -13.41
N VAL A 70 1.91 4.79 -12.85
CA VAL A 70 3.14 4.21 -13.38
C VAL A 70 2.90 2.77 -13.81
N LYS A 71 3.53 2.38 -14.91
CA LYS A 71 3.49 1.03 -15.47
C LYS A 71 4.81 0.33 -15.25
N ILE A 72 4.75 -0.93 -14.82
CA ILE A 72 5.90 -1.83 -14.74
C ILE A 72 5.51 -3.06 -15.55
N GLY A 73 6.10 -3.23 -16.74
CA GLY A 73 5.64 -4.22 -17.71
C GLY A 73 4.17 -3.99 -18.10
N SER A 74 3.33 -5.00 -17.93
CA SER A 74 1.87 -4.91 -18.18
C SER A 74 1.05 -4.44 -16.97
N TYR A 75 1.68 -4.25 -15.81
CA TYR A 75 0.99 -3.88 -14.57
C TYR A 75 0.94 -2.36 -14.40
N SER A 76 -0.14 -1.85 -13.78
CA SER A 76 -0.32 -0.43 -13.51
C SER A 76 -0.57 -0.21 -12.02
N LEU A 77 0.16 0.74 -11.43
CA LEU A 77 0.01 1.15 -10.04
C LEU A 77 -0.09 2.68 -9.95
N LEU A 78 -0.78 3.16 -8.92
CA LEU A 78 -0.95 4.57 -8.64
C LEU A 78 -0.03 4.98 -7.48
N VAL A 79 0.59 6.15 -7.58
CA VAL A 79 1.40 6.76 -6.52
C VAL A 79 0.77 8.10 -6.14
N SER A 80 0.66 8.40 -4.85
CA SER A 80 -0.05 9.59 -4.37
C SER A 80 0.61 10.18 -3.13
N ASP A 81 0.60 11.51 -3.05
CA ASP A 81 1.02 12.21 -1.83
C ASP A 81 -0.09 12.10 -0.77
N LEU A 82 0.29 11.64 0.41
CA LEU A 82 -0.52 11.65 1.62
C LEU A 82 -0.07 12.84 2.47
N ALA A 83 -0.93 13.84 2.56
CA ALA A 83 -0.73 14.91 3.54
C ALA A 83 -1.18 14.42 4.92
N ASP A 84 -0.36 14.69 5.94
CA ASP A 84 -0.82 14.61 7.32
C ASP A 84 -1.84 15.75 7.55
N ASP A 85 -3.12 15.51 7.25
CA ASP A 85 -4.22 16.37 7.73
C ASP A 85 -4.45 16.17 9.25
N SER A 86 -3.35 16.02 9.99
CA SER A 86 -3.25 15.96 11.45
C SER A 86 -4.02 17.13 12.09
N ASP A 87 -3.95 18.33 11.51
CA ASP A 87 -4.67 19.51 12.02
C ASP A 87 -6.21 19.39 11.97
N ALA A 88 -6.77 18.50 11.13
CA ALA A 88 -8.23 18.32 11.03
C ALA A 88 -8.76 17.24 11.99
N LEU A 89 -7.94 16.29 12.43
CA LEU A 89 -8.38 15.14 13.24
C LEU A 89 -8.08 15.30 14.74
N TYR A 90 -7.02 16.03 15.11
CA TYR A 90 -6.71 16.27 16.54
C TYR A 90 -7.72 17.21 17.22
N GLY A 91 -8.37 18.13 16.49
CA GLY A 91 -9.43 18.98 17.04
C GLY A 91 -10.70 18.22 17.45
N SER A 92 -11.02 17.13 16.74
CA SER A 92 -12.23 16.34 17.01
C SER A 92 -12.02 15.32 18.13
N LEU A 93 -10.86 14.65 18.19
CA LEU A 93 -10.58 13.66 19.23
C LEU A 93 -10.30 14.29 20.62
N PHE A 94 -9.71 15.49 20.69
CA PHE A 94 -9.49 16.18 21.97
C PHE A 94 -10.80 16.54 22.68
N LEU A 95 -11.86 16.85 21.92
CA LEU A 95 -13.17 17.15 22.51
C LEU A 95 -13.82 15.89 23.09
N TYR A 96 -13.68 14.74 22.42
CA TYR A 96 -14.22 13.46 22.89
C TYR A 96 -13.46 12.87 24.08
N HIS A 97 -12.13 13.02 24.12
CA HIS A 97 -11.33 12.50 25.23
C HIS A 97 -11.58 13.30 26.52
N THR A 98 -11.74 14.62 26.42
CA THR A 98 -12.07 15.46 27.59
C THR A 98 -13.49 15.17 28.10
N LEU A 99 -14.46 14.92 27.22
CA LEU A 99 -15.85 14.64 27.60
C LEU A 99 -16.05 13.28 28.28
N LEU A 100 -15.27 12.26 27.92
CA LEU A 100 -15.36 10.91 28.51
C LEU A 100 -14.69 10.82 29.89
N ILE A 101 -13.62 11.58 30.14
CA ILE A 101 -12.93 11.57 31.43
C ILE A 101 -13.82 12.14 32.55
N VAL A 102 -14.63 13.17 32.27
CA VAL A 102 -15.57 13.74 33.27
C VAL A 102 -16.76 12.81 33.58
N PHE A 103 -17.15 11.95 32.65
CA PHE A 103 -18.27 11.03 32.86
C PHE A 103 -17.89 9.79 33.69
N SER A 104 -16.61 9.37 33.66
CA SER A 104 -16.16 8.16 34.34
C SER A 104 -15.64 8.37 35.77
N LEU A 105 -15.23 9.59 36.14
CA LEU A 105 -14.62 9.85 37.46
C LEU A 105 -15.61 9.91 38.63
N SER A 106 -16.91 9.65 38.39
CA SER A 106 -17.91 9.51 39.46
C SER A 106 -18.08 8.07 39.98
N PHE A 107 -17.41 7.08 39.40
CA PHE A 107 -17.48 5.70 39.85
C PHE A 107 -16.08 5.08 39.93
N PHE A 108 -15.82 4.41 41.05
CA PHE A 108 -14.64 3.60 41.36
C PHE A 108 -13.43 4.29 42.00
N SER A 109 -13.56 4.49 43.31
CA SER A 109 -12.46 4.24 44.25
C SER A 109 -11.99 2.77 44.19
N PHE A 110 -10.73 2.56 44.57
CA PHE A 110 -10.11 1.34 45.13
C PHE A 110 -9.01 0.65 44.30
N VAL A 111 -7.77 1.04 44.63
CA VAL A 111 -6.59 0.20 44.91
C VAL A 111 -6.17 -0.85 43.88
N PHE A 112 -5.11 -0.55 43.12
CA PHE A 112 -3.96 -1.44 42.94
C PHE A 112 -2.75 -0.70 42.34
N GLN A 113 -1.63 -0.66 43.08
CA GLN A 113 -0.26 -0.43 42.59
C GLN A 113 0.59 -1.58 43.20
N PRO A 114 1.78 -1.95 42.68
CA PRO A 114 2.57 -1.33 41.61
C PRO A 114 3.19 -2.33 40.59
N LEU A 115 3.44 -1.91 39.36
CA LEU A 115 4.70 -2.18 38.64
C LEU A 115 4.73 -1.27 37.41
N ILE A 116 5.55 -0.23 37.47
CA ILE A 116 5.81 0.66 36.33
C ILE A 116 6.63 -0.15 35.32
N MET A 117 5.98 -0.66 34.29
CA MET A 117 6.62 -0.85 33.00
C MET A 117 6.50 0.47 32.27
N THR A 118 7.55 1.29 32.37
CA THR A 118 7.79 2.38 31.43
C THR A 118 8.03 1.73 30.07
N VAL A 119 6.96 1.46 29.33
CA VAL A 119 7.06 1.44 27.88
C VAL A 119 7.28 2.88 27.48
N ASP A 120 8.54 3.17 27.19
CA ASP A 120 8.98 4.42 26.63
C ASP A 120 8.16 4.68 25.36
N PHE A 121 7.13 5.51 25.49
CA PHE A 121 6.37 6.07 24.37
C PHE A 121 7.21 7.20 23.75
N SER A 122 8.45 6.88 23.39
CA SER A 122 9.33 7.77 22.66
C SER A 122 8.97 7.69 21.18
N LEU A 123 8.12 8.64 20.77
CA LEU A 123 8.33 9.49 19.60
C LEU A 123 9.09 8.85 18.43
N GLY A 124 8.35 8.30 17.47
CA GLY A 124 8.79 8.12 16.09
C GLY A 124 7.57 8.09 15.16
N PRO A 125 7.62 8.72 13.97
CA PRO A 125 6.49 8.72 13.05
C PRO A 125 6.18 7.27 12.68
N ARG A 126 4.91 6.87 12.84
CA ARG A 126 4.42 5.63 12.26
C ARG A 126 4.61 5.76 10.75
N LEU A 127 5.70 5.19 10.24
CA LEU A 127 5.76 4.81 8.84
C LEU A 127 4.47 4.03 8.59
N LEU A 128 3.67 4.51 7.65
CA LEU A 128 2.59 3.73 7.08
C LEU A 128 3.27 2.49 6.48
N GLU A 129 3.45 1.44 7.27
CA GLU A 129 3.80 0.13 6.76
C GLU A 129 2.60 -0.26 5.91
N THR A 130 2.68 0.09 4.63
CA THR A 130 1.64 -0.17 3.66
C THR A 130 1.56 -1.68 3.62
N GLY A 131 0.51 -2.25 4.23
CA GLY A 131 0.32 -3.69 4.44
C GLY A 131 0.09 -4.48 3.14
N CYS A 132 0.57 -3.98 2.01
CA CYS A 132 0.49 -4.60 0.71
C CYS A 132 1.91 -4.88 0.22
N THR A 133 2.25 -6.17 0.14
CA THR A 133 3.46 -6.64 -0.52
C THR A 133 3.17 -6.80 -2.02
N ILE A 134 3.95 -6.14 -2.88
CA ILE A 134 3.80 -6.26 -4.34
C ILE A 134 4.85 -7.23 -4.87
N CYS A 135 4.41 -8.26 -5.61
CA CYS A 135 5.28 -9.23 -6.27
C CYS A 135 5.51 -8.84 -7.73
N LEU A 136 6.78 -8.78 -8.14
CA LEU A 136 7.20 -8.61 -9.53
C LEU A 136 7.94 -9.88 -9.97
N GLU A 137 7.58 -10.41 -11.13
CA GLU A 137 8.21 -11.60 -11.69
C GLU A 137 9.20 -11.24 -12.80
N THR A 138 10.39 -11.83 -12.76
CA THR A 138 11.45 -11.65 -13.76
C THR A 138 12.40 -12.85 -13.74
N ASP A 139 12.95 -13.22 -14.90
CA ASP A 139 13.99 -14.24 -14.98
C ASP A 139 15.33 -13.72 -14.42
N GLU A 140 15.53 -12.40 -14.40
CA GLU A 140 16.73 -11.68 -13.98
C GLU A 140 16.64 -11.12 -12.55
N VAL A 141 16.25 -11.96 -11.59
CA VAL A 141 16.05 -11.57 -10.17
C VAL A 141 17.23 -10.80 -9.60
N GLU A 142 18.47 -11.29 -9.78
CA GLU A 142 19.66 -10.64 -9.22
C GLU A 142 19.92 -9.26 -9.83
N ALA A 143 19.72 -9.10 -11.14
CA ALA A 143 19.91 -7.82 -11.82
C ALA A 143 18.86 -6.80 -11.38
N ALA A 144 17.61 -7.24 -11.21
CA ALA A 144 16.53 -6.41 -10.68
C ALA A 144 16.83 -5.95 -9.25
N VAL A 145 17.34 -6.83 -8.40
CA VAL A 145 17.78 -6.48 -7.03
C VAL A 145 18.91 -5.45 -7.05
N VAL A 146 19.95 -5.66 -7.87
CA VAL A 146 21.07 -4.70 -7.98
C VAL A 146 20.57 -3.32 -8.42
N LYS A 147 19.68 -3.28 -9.41
CA LYS A 147 19.11 -2.02 -9.92
C LYS A 147 18.26 -1.30 -8.86
N ALA A 148 17.41 -2.03 -8.14
CA ALA A 148 16.59 -1.47 -7.08
C ALA A 148 17.44 -0.96 -5.89
N VAL A 149 18.46 -1.71 -5.49
CA VAL A 149 19.40 -1.29 -4.43
C VAL A 149 20.19 -0.05 -4.85
N ALA A 150 20.65 0.01 -6.11
CA ALA A 150 21.32 1.20 -6.64
C ALA A 150 20.41 2.43 -6.67
N ALA A 151 19.09 2.25 -6.79
CA ALA A 151 18.10 3.32 -6.70
C ALA A 151 17.73 3.71 -5.26
N GLY A 152 18.19 2.97 -4.23
CA GLY A 152 17.98 3.28 -2.83
C GLY A 152 17.09 2.29 -2.06
N ALA A 153 16.69 1.17 -2.66
CA ALA A 153 16.02 0.10 -1.93
C ALA A 153 16.99 -0.61 -0.97
N THR A 154 16.48 -1.10 0.16
CA THR A 154 17.21 -2.02 1.05
C THR A 154 16.81 -3.46 0.75
N ASN A 155 17.80 -4.35 0.65
CA ASN A 155 17.54 -5.78 0.52
C ASN A 155 17.42 -6.41 1.91
N GLU A 156 16.22 -6.86 2.27
CA GLU A 156 15.94 -7.43 3.60
C GLU A 156 16.23 -8.94 3.67
N CYS A 157 16.40 -9.63 2.54
CA CYS A 157 16.71 -11.06 2.50
C CYS A 157 17.89 -11.34 1.56
N ALA A 158 18.93 -12.04 2.03
CA ALA A 158 19.87 -12.68 1.12
C ALA A 158 19.05 -13.61 0.22
N THR A 159 19.15 -13.45 -1.10
CA THR A 159 18.42 -14.25 -2.10
C THR A 159 18.40 -15.70 -1.66
N ALA A 160 17.23 -16.18 -1.25
CA ALA A 160 17.06 -17.53 -0.74
C ALA A 160 16.36 -18.36 -1.81
N ASP A 161 16.89 -19.55 -2.07
CA ASP A 161 16.14 -20.63 -2.70
C ASP A 161 15.08 -21.09 -1.70
N GLY A 162 13.96 -20.37 -1.63
CA GLY A 162 12.94 -20.54 -0.60
C GLY A 162 11.55 -20.41 -1.20
N GLU A 163 10.69 -21.35 -0.86
CA GLU A 163 9.29 -21.38 -1.27
C GLU A 163 8.55 -20.21 -0.60
N SER A 164 8.39 -19.13 -1.36
CA SER A 164 7.54 -18.00 -0.99
C SER A 164 6.09 -18.34 -1.30
N ALA A 165 5.16 -17.92 -0.43
CA ALA A 165 3.72 -18.18 -0.58
C ALA A 165 3.10 -17.65 -1.89
N CYS A 166 3.82 -16.80 -2.66
CA CYS A 166 3.40 -16.31 -3.97
C CYS A 166 4.09 -17.05 -5.14
N CYS A 167 5.31 -17.55 -4.98
CA CYS A 167 6.16 -17.98 -6.09
C CYS A 167 7.04 -19.17 -5.67
N GLY A 168 6.91 -20.30 -6.37
CA GLY A 168 7.70 -21.52 -6.13
C GLY A 168 9.15 -21.47 -6.65
N GLY A 169 9.84 -20.34 -6.49
CA GLY A 169 11.18 -20.09 -7.06
C GLY A 169 12.07 -19.19 -6.20
N ARG A 170 13.14 -18.62 -6.79
CA ARG A 170 14.04 -17.66 -6.11
C ARG A 170 13.27 -16.39 -5.78
N VAL A 171 13.39 -15.92 -4.54
CA VAL A 171 12.72 -14.69 -4.10
C VAL A 171 13.69 -13.77 -3.36
N ALA A 172 13.65 -12.49 -3.70
CA ALA A 172 14.29 -11.41 -2.96
C ALA A 172 13.23 -10.47 -2.39
N LYS A 173 13.40 -10.07 -1.13
CA LYS A 173 12.52 -9.11 -0.46
C LYS A 173 13.24 -7.77 -0.34
N LEU A 174 12.67 -6.74 -0.96
CA LEU A 174 13.18 -5.38 -0.93
C LEU A 174 12.23 -4.47 -0.17
N LYS A 175 12.78 -3.47 0.52
CA LYS A 175 12.02 -2.35 1.08
C LYS A 175 12.46 -1.07 0.39
N ASP A 176 11.52 -0.32 -0.14
CA ASP A 176 11.83 0.96 -0.77
C ASP A 176 11.95 2.11 0.25
N PRO A 177 12.50 3.28 -0.14
CA PRO A 177 12.63 4.44 0.74
C PRO A 177 11.32 4.97 1.33
N TYR A 178 10.17 4.55 0.78
CA TYR A 178 8.84 4.99 1.17
C TYR A 178 8.11 3.96 2.04
N GLY A 179 8.80 2.87 2.41
CA GLY A 179 8.29 1.84 3.32
C GLY A 179 7.47 0.75 2.64
N CYS A 180 7.36 0.75 1.32
CA CYS A 180 6.67 -0.32 0.59
C CYS A 180 7.58 -1.56 0.47
N VAL A 181 6.98 -2.73 0.65
CA VAL A 181 7.67 -4.02 0.56
C VAL A 181 7.43 -4.64 -0.82
N TRP A 182 8.51 -5.02 -1.47
CA TRP A 182 8.53 -5.61 -2.81
C TRP A 182 9.11 -7.01 -2.75
N LEU A 183 8.49 -7.95 -3.46
CA LEU A 183 9.06 -9.27 -3.73
C LEU A 183 9.47 -9.34 -5.21
N ILE A 184 10.72 -9.68 -5.47
CA ILE A 184 11.22 -9.99 -6.80
C ILE A 184 11.36 -11.49 -6.90
N CYS A 185 10.60 -12.10 -7.81
CA CYS A 185 10.46 -13.55 -7.90
C CYS A 185 10.83 -14.05 -9.31
N SER A 186 11.42 -15.24 -9.40
CA SER A 186 11.44 -15.97 -10.68
C SER A 186 10.05 -16.58 -10.96
N PRO A 187 9.59 -16.61 -12.21
CA PRO A 187 8.33 -17.26 -12.57
C PRO A 187 8.36 -18.75 -12.17
N ALA A 188 7.21 -19.29 -11.77
CA ALA A 188 7.12 -20.71 -11.41
C ALA A 188 7.43 -21.59 -12.62
N LYS A 189 8.23 -22.66 -12.42
CA LYS A 189 8.35 -23.72 -13.43
C LYS A 189 6.96 -24.32 -13.66
N LYS A 190 6.48 -24.32 -14.91
CA LYS A 190 5.26 -25.05 -15.27
C LYS A 190 5.43 -26.52 -14.85
N PRO A 191 4.43 -27.16 -14.22
CA PRO A 191 4.49 -28.59 -13.99
C PRO A 191 4.66 -29.27 -15.35
N VAL A 192 5.73 -30.04 -15.50
CA VAL A 192 5.90 -30.93 -16.65
C VAL A 192 4.81 -31.98 -16.49
N ASP A 193 3.85 -32.00 -17.42
CA ASP A 193 2.87 -33.08 -17.50
C ASP A 193 3.65 -34.40 -17.61
N VAL A 194 3.71 -35.14 -16.50
CA VAL A 194 4.20 -36.51 -16.48
C VAL A 194 3.12 -37.31 -17.20
N VAL A 195 3.33 -37.54 -18.50
CA VAL A 195 2.52 -38.45 -19.29
C VAL A 195 2.62 -39.82 -18.63
N ALA A 196 1.50 -40.27 -18.04
CA ALA A 196 1.33 -41.59 -17.45
C ALA A 196 1.23 -42.68 -18.52
#